data_AF-A0A7V2VL36-F1
#
_entry.id   AF-A0A7V2VL36-F1
#
_cell.length_a   1.000
_cell.length_b   1.000
_cell.length_c   1.000
_cell.angle_alpha   90.00
_cell.angle_beta   90.00
_cell.angle_gamma   90.00
#
_symmetry.space_group_name_H-M   'P 1'
#
loop_
_entity.id
_entity.type
_entity.pdbx_description
1 polymer ?
#
loop_
_entity_poly.entity_id
_entity_poly.type
_entity_poly.pdbx_seq_one_letter_code
_entity_poly.pdbx_strand_id
1 'polypeptide(L)'
;MKALSFRQPRAEQVVRGEKSVDIRTWQVAYRGTLVVHASSQRRDGRCRLLGFDPDALDYGALIGTVDLVDITPVDEEAYEALRDHHLLDGPFPGEPCYAWHLANPRRFEHPIPYRGRTRLFEVEVDLEGVPLSQPQALYRAVPPPEPDPDRPFVLYTVPEPDGGYRVALYQWLTRNGERERRAPGAMWGVELGGDPLRAVADHLLEALRANGYRATDLARAAGRDKPFYLDEPTGVRLALILLAVKPLSRYDRIEAIGEGVRAMGDEEAYYWFSKCSDGPHAQRAQRALRVLLAGE
;
A
#
# COMPACT_ATOMS: atom_id res chain seq x y z
N MET A 1 -5.96 4.50 13.32
CA MET A 1 -7.38 4.09 13.44
C MET A 1 -7.44 2.60 13.69
N LYS A 2 -8.42 2.11 14.46
CA LYS A 2 -8.58 0.68 14.68
C LYS A 2 -9.23 0.01 13.47
N ALA A 3 -8.89 -1.23 13.20
CA ALA A 3 -9.49 -2.06 12.15
C ALA A 3 -9.84 -3.45 12.66
N LEU A 4 -10.79 -4.08 11.98
CA LEU A 4 -11.21 -5.46 12.26
C LEU A 4 -11.44 -6.22 10.96
N SER A 5 -10.92 -7.44 10.90
CA SER A 5 -11.10 -8.32 9.74
C SER A 5 -12.40 -9.11 9.83
N PHE A 6 -13.13 -9.11 8.72
CA PHE A 6 -14.33 -9.89 8.46
C PHE A 6 -14.11 -10.77 7.24
N ARG A 7 -14.71 -11.97 7.24
CA ARG A 7 -14.66 -12.85 6.06
C ARG A 7 -15.87 -12.59 5.17
N GLN A 8 -15.68 -12.54 3.86
CA GLN A 8 -16.80 -12.40 2.93
C GLN A 8 -17.81 -13.56 3.04
N PRO A 9 -19.12 -13.30 2.86
CA PRO A 9 -19.71 -12.01 2.47
C PRO A 9 -19.99 -11.05 3.65
N ARG A 10 -19.64 -11.41 4.89
CA ARG A 10 -19.99 -10.58 6.07
C ARG A 10 -19.31 -9.21 6.06
N ALA A 11 -18.12 -9.09 5.45
CA ALA A 11 -17.45 -7.80 5.33
C ALA A 11 -18.29 -6.84 4.48
N GLU A 12 -18.77 -7.31 3.33
CA GLU A 12 -19.68 -6.59 2.44
C GLU A 12 -20.97 -6.17 3.15
N GLN A 13 -21.57 -7.09 3.91
CA GLN A 13 -22.81 -6.80 4.64
C GLN A 13 -22.64 -5.75 5.74
N VAL A 14 -21.48 -5.69 6.38
CA VAL A 14 -21.16 -4.64 7.35
C VAL A 14 -21.10 -3.28 6.66
N VAL A 15 -20.37 -3.15 5.55
CA VAL A 15 -20.25 -1.86 4.84
C VAL A 15 -21.52 -1.45 4.08
N ARG A 16 -22.44 -2.38 3.80
CA ARG A 16 -23.81 -2.09 3.33
C ARG A 16 -24.77 -1.69 4.45
N GLY A 17 -24.40 -1.91 5.72
CA GLY A 17 -25.27 -1.72 6.87
C GLY A 17 -26.31 -2.83 7.08
N GLU A 18 -26.23 -3.92 6.31
CA GLU A 18 -27.09 -5.10 6.49
C GLU A 18 -26.74 -5.87 7.77
N LYS A 19 -25.45 -5.92 8.13
CA LYS A 19 -24.95 -6.53 9.37
C LYS A 19 -24.56 -5.45 10.37
N SER A 20 -25.43 -5.19 11.34
CA SER A 20 -25.24 -4.16 12.37
C SER A 20 -24.66 -4.69 13.68
N VAL A 21 -24.56 -6.02 13.87
CA VAL A 21 -23.97 -6.62 15.08
C VAL A 21 -22.90 -7.62 14.70
N ASP A 22 -21.71 -7.57 15.32
CA ASP A 22 -20.69 -8.61 15.20
C ASP A 22 -20.54 -9.41 16.51
N ILE A 23 -20.60 -10.74 16.41
CA ILE A 23 -20.54 -11.62 17.59
C ILE A 23 -19.11 -12.08 17.82
N ARG A 24 -18.63 -11.90 19.05
CA ARG A 24 -17.25 -12.26 19.45
C ARG A 24 -17.24 -12.88 20.85
N THR A 25 -16.25 -13.74 21.10
CA THR A 25 -15.98 -14.31 22.43
C THR A 25 -15.05 -13.45 23.29
N TRP A 26 -14.76 -12.23 22.83
CA TRP A 26 -13.90 -11.26 23.52
C TRP A 26 -14.42 -9.85 23.29
N GLN A 27 -14.05 -8.95 24.20
CA GLN A 27 -14.42 -7.54 24.17
C GLN A 27 -13.18 -6.65 24.35
N VAL A 28 -13.35 -5.36 24.06
CA VAL A 28 -12.36 -4.30 24.28
C VAL A 28 -13.05 -3.06 24.84
N ALA A 29 -12.28 -2.20 25.50
CA ALA A 29 -12.77 -0.90 25.98
C ALA A 29 -12.98 0.12 24.84
N TYR A 30 -12.43 -0.14 23.65
CA TYR A 30 -12.50 0.81 22.53
C TYR A 30 -13.94 0.98 22.02
N ARG A 31 -14.31 2.25 21.78
CA ARG A 31 -15.52 2.70 21.06
C ARG A 31 -15.11 3.82 20.11
N GLY A 32 -15.72 3.86 18.93
CA GLY A 32 -15.38 4.83 17.89
C GLY A 32 -15.17 4.16 16.53
N THR A 33 -14.62 4.93 15.60
CA THR A 33 -14.50 4.52 14.19
C THR A 33 -13.57 3.34 13.99
N LEU A 34 -14.12 2.29 13.39
CA LEU A 34 -13.50 1.03 13.08
C LEU A 34 -13.44 0.83 11.56
N VAL A 35 -12.24 0.60 11.04
CA VAL A 35 -12.05 0.25 9.64
C VAL A 35 -12.42 -1.21 9.40
N VAL A 36 -13.21 -1.46 8.36
CA VAL A 36 -13.65 -2.79 7.94
C VAL A 36 -12.63 -3.37 6.97
N HIS A 37 -12.00 -4.47 7.36
CA HIS A 37 -11.09 -5.23 6.49
C HIS A 37 -11.78 -6.48 5.94
N ALA A 38 -11.80 -6.64 4.62
CA ALA A 38 -12.21 -7.88 3.96
C ALA A 38 -11.03 -8.86 3.93
N SER A 39 -11.18 -10.01 4.59
CA SER A 39 -10.18 -11.07 4.60
C SER A 39 -9.84 -11.56 3.20
N SER A 40 -8.58 -11.92 2.96
CA SER A 40 -8.13 -12.53 1.69
C SER A 40 -8.58 -13.98 1.53
N GLN A 41 -9.11 -14.62 2.58
CA GLN A 41 -9.57 -16.01 2.52
C GLN A 41 -10.91 -16.08 1.79
N ARG A 42 -10.88 -16.63 0.57
CA ARG A 42 -12.07 -16.86 -0.25
C ARG A 42 -12.96 -17.96 0.32
N ARG A 43 -14.27 -17.75 0.23
CA ARG A 43 -15.33 -18.68 0.64
C ARG A 43 -16.46 -18.64 -0.37
N ASP A 44 -16.11 -18.88 -1.63
CA ASP A 44 -16.98 -18.59 -2.77
C ASP A 44 -18.30 -19.34 -2.70
N GLY A 45 -18.29 -20.62 -2.31
CA GLY A 45 -19.52 -21.39 -2.11
C GLY A 45 -20.47 -20.76 -1.09
N ARG A 46 -19.93 -20.19 0.00
CA ARG A 46 -20.71 -19.49 1.03
C ARG A 46 -21.22 -18.13 0.54
N CYS A 47 -20.44 -17.44 -0.28
CA CYS A 47 -20.86 -16.17 -0.89
C CYS A 47 -22.04 -16.42 -1.84
N ARG A 48 -21.91 -17.40 -2.75
CA ARG A 48 -22.99 -17.79 -3.68
C ARG A 48 -24.26 -18.25 -2.96
N LEU A 49 -24.12 -19.07 -1.91
CA LEU A 49 -25.26 -19.52 -1.10
C LEU A 49 -26.06 -18.35 -0.50
N LEU A 50 -25.38 -17.27 -0.14
CA LEU A 50 -25.98 -16.06 0.43
C LEU A 50 -26.34 -15.02 -0.65
N GLY A 51 -26.31 -15.39 -1.95
CA GLY A 51 -26.73 -14.52 -3.05
C GLY A 51 -25.67 -13.51 -3.52
N PHE A 52 -24.40 -13.66 -3.12
CA PHE A 52 -23.32 -12.78 -3.54
C PHE A 52 -22.51 -13.42 -4.68
N ASP A 53 -22.14 -12.61 -5.66
CA ASP A 53 -21.12 -12.96 -6.66
C ASP A 53 -19.72 -12.85 -6.02
N PRO A 54 -18.99 -13.97 -5.83
CA PRO A 54 -17.65 -13.95 -5.23
C PRO A 54 -16.63 -13.14 -6.03
N ASP A 55 -16.84 -12.90 -7.32
CA ASP A 55 -15.87 -12.17 -8.17
C ASP A 55 -16.14 -10.66 -8.19
N ALA A 56 -17.32 -10.23 -7.73
CA ALA A 56 -17.67 -8.82 -7.54
C ALA A 56 -17.32 -8.28 -6.13
N LEU A 57 -16.80 -9.13 -5.24
CA LEU A 57 -16.46 -8.75 -3.86
C LEU A 57 -14.97 -8.40 -3.71
N ASP A 58 -14.70 -7.45 -2.83
CA ASP A 58 -13.33 -7.10 -2.43
C ASP A 58 -12.75 -8.11 -1.43
N TYR A 59 -11.47 -8.42 -1.58
CA TYR A 59 -10.73 -9.32 -0.69
C TYR A 59 -9.33 -8.78 -0.39
N GLY A 60 -8.82 -9.06 0.81
CA GLY A 60 -7.48 -8.64 1.21
C GLY A 60 -7.31 -7.12 1.28
N ALA A 61 -8.38 -6.39 1.59
CA ALA A 61 -8.42 -4.94 1.50
C ALA A 61 -9.26 -4.30 2.61
N LEU A 62 -9.00 -3.03 2.91
CA LEU A 62 -9.88 -2.17 3.69
C LEU A 62 -10.95 -1.61 2.75
N ILE A 63 -12.21 -1.77 3.14
CA ILE A 63 -13.36 -1.54 2.23
C ILE A 63 -14.32 -0.46 2.72
N GLY A 64 -14.12 0.03 3.94
CA GLY A 64 -14.96 1.06 4.54
C GLY A 64 -14.69 1.25 6.02
N THR A 65 -15.54 2.05 6.65
CA THR A 65 -15.57 2.31 8.09
C THR A 65 -16.97 2.07 8.65
N VAL A 66 -17.03 1.76 9.95
CA VAL A 66 -18.22 1.71 10.78
C VAL A 66 -17.86 2.29 12.14
N ASP A 67 -18.83 2.77 12.91
CA ASP A 67 -18.62 3.16 14.29
C ASP A 67 -18.95 1.98 15.22
N LEU A 68 -18.01 1.58 16.06
CA LEU A 68 -18.26 0.66 17.17
C LEU A 68 -18.86 1.45 18.33
N VAL A 69 -20.19 1.42 18.43
CA VAL A 69 -20.94 2.26 19.38
C VAL A 69 -21.09 1.60 20.74
N ASP A 70 -21.25 0.27 20.77
CA ASP A 70 -21.32 -0.46 22.03
C ASP A 70 -20.82 -1.91 21.91
N ILE A 71 -20.52 -2.54 23.05
CA ILE A 71 -20.26 -3.97 23.20
C ILE A 71 -21.01 -4.45 24.44
N THR A 72 -22.01 -5.32 24.26
CA THR A 72 -22.83 -5.86 25.33
C THR A 72 -22.59 -7.36 25.49
N PRO A 73 -22.57 -7.90 26.73
CA PRO A 73 -22.62 -9.35 26.92
C PRO A 73 -23.92 -9.92 26.36
N VAL A 74 -23.87 -11.15 25.88
CA VAL A 74 -24.99 -11.81 25.21
C VAL A 74 -25.10 -13.24 25.72
N ASP A 75 -26.29 -13.61 26.17
CA ASP A 75 -26.69 -14.99 26.44
C ASP A 75 -27.39 -15.61 25.22
N GLU A 76 -27.87 -16.84 25.33
CA GLU A 76 -28.53 -17.53 24.24
C GLU A 76 -29.81 -16.83 23.77
N GLU A 77 -30.63 -16.29 24.69
CA GLU A 77 -31.86 -15.58 24.36
C GLU A 77 -31.58 -14.30 23.56
N ALA A 78 -30.63 -13.47 24.04
CA ALA A 78 -30.24 -12.25 23.35
C ALA A 78 -29.52 -12.52 22.02
N TYR A 79 -28.81 -13.64 21.90
CA TYR A 79 -28.23 -14.07 20.62
C TYR A 79 -29.31 -14.34 19.58
N GLU A 80 -30.34 -15.12 19.94
CA GLU A 80 -31.46 -15.41 19.04
C GLU A 80 -32.25 -14.15 18.67
N ALA A 81 -32.48 -13.25 19.63
CA ALA A 81 -33.15 -11.97 19.37
C ALA A 81 -32.36 -11.06 18.42
N LEU A 82 -31.03 -11.17 18.37
CA LEU A 82 -30.16 -10.38 17.49
C LEU A 82 -29.86 -11.08 16.15
N ARG A 83 -30.51 -12.20 15.83
CA ARG A 83 -30.18 -13.04 14.67
C ARG A 83 -30.26 -12.30 13.34
N ASP A 84 -31.24 -11.43 13.18
CA ASP A 84 -31.40 -10.59 11.98
C ASP A 84 -30.34 -9.48 11.86
N HIS A 85 -29.64 -9.17 12.95
CA HIS A 85 -28.58 -8.16 12.98
C HIS A 85 -27.18 -8.75 12.85
N HIS A 86 -26.93 -9.92 13.45
CA HIS A 86 -25.62 -10.57 13.37
C HIS A 86 -25.50 -11.53 12.19
N LEU A 87 -26.63 -11.99 11.64
CA LEU A 87 -26.72 -12.82 10.46
C LEU A 87 -25.89 -14.11 10.57
N LEU A 88 -25.69 -14.70 11.74
CA LEU A 88 -24.97 -15.98 11.84
C LEU A 88 -25.99 -17.11 11.77
N ASP A 89 -25.70 -18.12 10.95
CA ASP A 89 -26.59 -19.29 10.80
C ASP A 89 -26.35 -20.32 11.91
N GLY A 90 -25.24 -20.19 12.64
CA GLY A 90 -24.88 -21.12 13.71
C GLY A 90 -25.69 -20.89 15.00
N PRO A 91 -25.73 -21.89 15.90
CA PRO A 91 -26.27 -21.72 17.24
C PRO A 91 -25.40 -20.77 18.07
N PHE A 92 -25.91 -20.39 19.25
CA PHE A 92 -25.15 -19.61 20.24
C PHE A 92 -23.78 -20.27 20.53
N PRO A 93 -22.66 -19.53 20.45
CA PRO A 93 -21.32 -20.11 20.58
C PRO A 93 -20.92 -20.45 22.03
N GLY A 94 -21.78 -20.16 23.01
CA GLY A 94 -21.49 -20.31 24.44
C GLY A 94 -20.85 -19.08 25.07
N GLU A 95 -20.79 -19.06 26.39
CA GLU A 95 -20.25 -17.95 27.17
C GLU A 95 -18.71 -18.05 27.35
N PRO A 96 -17.97 -16.92 27.34
CA PRO A 96 -18.46 -15.55 27.20
C PRO A 96 -18.72 -15.18 25.72
N CYS A 97 -19.81 -14.46 25.48
CA CYS A 97 -20.23 -13.98 24.17
C CYS A 97 -20.61 -12.50 24.25
N TYR A 98 -20.25 -11.73 23.23
CA TYR A 98 -20.46 -10.29 23.17
C TYR A 98 -20.98 -9.86 21.79
N ALA A 99 -21.99 -8.99 21.79
CA ALA A 99 -22.47 -8.28 20.61
C ALA A 99 -21.76 -6.95 20.48
N TRP A 100 -21.00 -6.79 19.40
CA TRP A 100 -20.38 -5.54 18.98
C TRP A 100 -21.35 -4.79 18.07
N HIS A 101 -21.92 -3.70 18.56
CA HIS A 101 -22.90 -2.90 17.84
C HIS A 101 -22.19 -1.92 16.89
N LEU A 102 -22.50 -2.03 15.60
CA LEU A 102 -21.89 -1.28 14.51
C LEU A 102 -22.91 -0.30 13.92
N ALA A 103 -22.51 0.96 13.77
CA ALA A 103 -23.35 2.02 13.21
C ALA A 103 -22.61 2.79 12.10
N ASN A 104 -23.33 3.67 11.40
CA ASN A 104 -22.78 4.62 10.43
C ASN A 104 -21.82 4.01 9.39
N PRO A 105 -22.21 2.95 8.68
CA PRO A 105 -21.35 2.35 7.66
C PRO A 105 -21.04 3.35 6.55
N ARG A 106 -19.77 3.44 6.19
CA ARG A 106 -19.27 4.26 5.08
C ARG A 106 -18.34 3.42 4.23
N ARG A 107 -18.72 3.20 2.96
CA ARG A 107 -17.88 2.51 1.98
C ARG A 107 -16.78 3.45 1.48
N PHE A 108 -15.59 2.91 1.26
CA PHE A 108 -14.52 3.62 0.56
C PHE A 108 -14.78 3.60 -0.95
N GLU A 109 -14.42 4.69 -1.65
CA GLU A 109 -14.58 4.77 -3.11
C GLU A 109 -13.80 3.66 -3.82
N HIS A 110 -12.60 3.35 -3.32
CA HIS A 110 -11.78 2.24 -3.78
C HIS A 110 -11.28 1.40 -2.61
N PRO A 111 -11.25 0.06 -2.74
CA PRO A 111 -10.67 -0.80 -1.72
C PRO A 111 -9.17 -0.54 -1.57
N ILE A 112 -8.68 -0.47 -0.34
CA ILE A 112 -7.25 -0.27 -0.05
C ILE A 112 -6.61 -1.63 0.23
N PRO A 113 -5.68 -2.13 -0.61
CA PRO A 113 -4.99 -3.39 -0.34
C PRO A 113 -4.30 -3.36 1.03
N TYR A 114 -4.63 -4.31 1.90
CA TYR A 114 -4.09 -4.35 3.26
C TYR A 114 -4.06 -5.76 3.83
N ARG A 115 -2.97 -6.12 4.51
CA ARG A 115 -2.85 -7.43 5.15
C ARG A 115 -3.58 -7.42 6.49
N GLY A 116 -4.68 -8.16 6.55
CA GLY A 116 -5.45 -8.34 7.79
C GLY A 116 -4.66 -9.01 8.91
N ARG A 117 -5.12 -8.81 10.14
CA ARG A 117 -4.56 -9.42 11.35
C ARG A 117 -5.68 -10.01 12.21
N THR A 118 -5.31 -10.88 13.14
CA THR A 118 -6.25 -11.37 14.16
C THR A 118 -6.51 -10.26 15.18
N ARG A 119 -7.72 -10.26 15.75
CA ARG A 119 -8.20 -9.24 16.70
C ARG A 119 -8.21 -7.83 16.10
N LEU A 120 -8.36 -6.82 16.95
CA LEU A 120 -8.28 -5.41 16.59
C LEU A 120 -6.82 -5.06 16.24
N PHE A 121 -6.60 -4.35 15.14
CA PHE A 121 -5.28 -3.87 14.75
C PHE A 121 -5.30 -2.39 14.38
N GLU A 122 -4.15 -1.72 14.43
CA GLU A 122 -4.02 -0.34 13.99
C GLU A 122 -3.79 -0.27 12.49
N VAL A 123 -4.42 0.72 11.87
CA VAL A 123 -4.26 1.11 10.47
C VAL A 123 -4.14 2.62 10.36
N GLU A 124 -3.31 3.06 9.42
CA GLU A 124 -3.17 4.47 9.04
C GLU A 124 -3.98 4.67 7.75
N VAL A 125 -5.20 5.19 7.89
CA VAL A 125 -6.17 5.43 6.82
C VAL A 125 -6.83 6.78 7.08
N ASP A 126 -7.16 7.56 6.06
CA ASP A 126 -7.88 8.82 6.20
C ASP A 126 -9.38 8.52 6.05
N LEU A 127 -10.24 9.30 6.68
CA LEU A 127 -11.68 9.05 6.76
C LEU A 127 -12.38 9.09 5.39
N GLU A 128 -11.71 9.57 4.34
CA GLU A 128 -12.17 9.55 2.95
C GLU A 128 -11.88 8.23 2.22
N GLY A 129 -11.33 7.21 2.88
CA GLY A 129 -10.93 5.97 2.20
C GLY A 129 -9.68 6.13 1.35
N VAL A 130 -8.92 7.20 1.59
CA VAL A 130 -7.56 7.37 1.12
C VAL A 130 -6.65 6.72 2.17
N PRO A 131 -5.77 5.77 1.82
CA PRO A 131 -4.80 5.27 2.78
C PRO A 131 -3.91 6.43 3.26
N LEU A 132 -3.90 6.74 4.57
CA LEU A 132 -2.81 7.53 5.21
C LEU A 132 -1.49 6.76 5.17
N SER A 133 -1.51 5.54 4.64
CA SER A 133 -0.37 4.73 4.26
C SER A 133 -0.22 4.58 2.74
N GLN A 134 -0.66 5.57 1.94
CA GLN A 134 0.28 6.06 0.95
C GLN A 134 1.42 6.67 1.77
N PRO A 135 2.70 6.40 1.51
CA PRO A 135 3.76 7.15 2.16
C PRO A 135 3.44 8.64 2.05
N GLN A 136 2.99 9.27 3.15
CA GLN A 136 3.08 10.71 3.33
C GLN A 136 4.58 10.99 3.39
N ALA A 137 5.22 11.60 2.41
CA ALA A 137 4.76 12.08 1.13
C ALA A 137 5.69 11.49 0.10
N LEU A 138 5.20 10.77 -0.91
CA LEU A 138 5.76 10.96 -2.24
C LEU A 138 5.75 12.48 -2.46
N TYR A 139 6.91 13.13 -2.35
CA TYR A 139 7.12 14.52 -2.71
C TYR A 139 6.22 14.92 -3.88
N ARG A 140 5.11 15.59 -3.57
CA ARG A 140 4.24 16.13 -4.60
C ARG A 140 4.94 17.40 -5.04
N ALA A 141 5.73 17.29 -6.11
CA ALA A 141 6.27 18.46 -6.77
C ALA A 141 5.12 19.41 -7.07
N VAL A 142 5.23 20.67 -6.60
CA VAL A 142 4.31 21.73 -6.95
C VAL A 142 5.13 22.78 -7.69
N PRO A 143 4.94 22.96 -9.01
CA PRO A 143 4.00 22.25 -9.89
C PRO A 143 4.44 20.79 -10.19
N PRO A 144 3.51 19.91 -10.62
CA PRO A 144 3.86 18.56 -11.05
C PRO A 144 4.83 18.63 -12.24
N PRO A 145 5.72 17.63 -12.43
CA PRO A 145 6.63 17.66 -13.56
C PRO A 145 5.84 17.69 -14.87
N GLU A 146 6.40 18.34 -15.90
CA GLU A 146 5.84 18.22 -17.24
C GLU A 146 6.13 16.82 -17.79
N PRO A 147 5.16 16.12 -18.39
CA PRO A 147 5.39 14.79 -18.95
C PRO A 147 6.34 14.83 -20.14
N ASP A 148 7.41 14.04 -20.08
CA ASP A 148 8.35 13.81 -21.18
C ASP A 148 8.23 12.34 -21.64
N PRO A 149 7.74 12.06 -22.85
CA PRO A 149 7.57 10.70 -23.34
C PRO A 149 8.90 9.97 -23.57
N ASP A 150 9.99 10.68 -23.84
CA ASP A 150 11.31 10.10 -24.04
C ASP A 150 12.04 9.86 -22.70
N ARG A 151 11.57 10.53 -21.64
CA ARG A 151 12.12 10.45 -20.28
C ARG A 151 11.01 10.25 -19.25
N PRO A 152 10.45 9.03 -19.16
CA PRO A 152 9.26 8.77 -18.35
C PRO A 152 9.51 8.78 -16.84
N PHE A 153 10.77 8.89 -16.41
CA PHE A 153 11.13 8.95 -15.00
C PHE A 153 11.57 10.35 -14.57
N VAL A 154 11.19 10.74 -13.37
CA VAL A 154 11.46 12.07 -12.82
C VAL A 154 12.02 11.95 -11.41
N LEU A 155 13.24 12.40 -11.20
CA LEU A 155 13.93 12.40 -9.91
C LEU A 155 13.95 13.81 -9.30
N TYR A 156 13.56 13.90 -8.04
CA TYR A 156 13.65 15.11 -7.21
C TYR A 156 14.61 14.91 -6.06
N THR A 157 15.17 16.03 -5.60
CA THR A 157 15.96 16.14 -4.38
C THR A 157 15.24 17.02 -3.39
N VAL A 158 14.89 16.46 -2.24
CA VAL A 158 14.14 17.15 -1.19
C VAL A 158 15.09 17.40 -0.02
N PRO A 159 15.24 18.65 0.46
CA PRO A 159 16.14 18.95 1.56
C PRO A 159 15.63 18.29 2.87
N GLU A 160 16.57 17.84 3.70
CA GLU A 160 16.28 17.29 5.03
C GLU A 160 16.72 18.28 6.14
N PRO A 161 16.10 18.25 7.34
CA PRO A 161 16.41 19.19 8.42
C PRO A 161 17.85 19.13 8.94
N ASP A 162 18.55 18.02 8.70
CA ASP A 162 19.94 17.80 9.12
C ASP A 162 20.97 18.39 8.12
N GLY A 163 20.52 19.10 7.09
CA GLY A 163 21.35 19.65 6.02
C GLY A 163 21.65 18.64 4.91
N GLY A 164 21.13 17.41 5.00
CA GLY A 164 21.14 16.43 3.93
C GLY A 164 20.01 16.65 2.92
N TYR A 165 19.83 15.64 2.08
CA TYR A 165 18.69 15.56 1.17
C TYR A 165 18.25 14.10 1.04
N ARG A 166 16.99 13.92 0.71
CA ARG A 166 16.42 12.67 0.23
C ARG A 166 16.08 12.79 -1.24
N VAL A 167 15.97 11.65 -1.92
CA VAL A 167 15.53 11.61 -3.31
C VAL A 167 14.12 11.04 -3.41
N ALA A 168 13.35 11.54 -4.36
CA ALA A 168 12.05 11.02 -4.74
C ALA A 168 12.04 10.75 -6.24
N LEU A 169 11.85 9.50 -6.65
CA LEU A 169 11.79 9.07 -8.04
C LEU A 169 10.35 8.73 -8.41
N TYR A 170 9.90 9.26 -9.53
CA TYR A 170 8.58 9.05 -10.11
C TYR A 170 8.67 8.42 -11.48
N GLN A 171 7.62 7.67 -11.85
CA GLN A 171 7.39 7.23 -13.22
C GLN A 171 6.01 7.70 -13.69
N TRP A 172 5.96 8.23 -14.91
CA TRP A 172 4.71 8.46 -15.63
C TRP A 172 4.17 7.14 -16.20
N LEU A 173 2.99 6.72 -15.74
CA LEU A 173 2.32 5.57 -16.33
C LEU A 173 1.50 5.98 -17.56
N THR A 174 1.92 5.55 -18.75
CA THR A 174 1.04 5.55 -19.92
C THR A 174 0.05 4.39 -19.78
N ARG A 175 -1.22 4.70 -19.51
CA ARG A 175 -2.27 3.67 -19.52
C ARG A 175 -2.44 3.15 -20.95
N ASN A 176 -2.16 1.86 -21.17
CA ASN A 176 -2.29 1.22 -22.49
C ASN A 176 -3.71 1.45 -23.06
N GLY A 177 -3.79 2.03 -24.27
CA GLY A 177 -5.03 2.23 -25.02
C GLY A 177 -5.39 3.68 -25.37
N GLU A 178 -4.82 4.67 -24.69
CA GLU A 178 -5.12 6.09 -24.96
C GLU A 178 -3.81 6.87 -25.16
N ARG A 179 -3.27 6.88 -26.39
CA ARG A 179 -2.09 7.71 -26.76
C ARG A 179 -2.30 9.21 -26.53
N GLU A 180 -3.53 9.66 -26.29
CA GLU A 180 -3.91 11.07 -26.26
C GLU A 180 -4.40 11.59 -24.89
N ARG A 181 -4.64 10.72 -23.90
CA ARG A 181 -5.04 11.15 -22.54
C ARG A 181 -3.96 10.77 -21.54
N ARG A 182 -2.98 11.67 -21.41
CA ARG A 182 -2.00 11.67 -20.33
C ARG A 182 -2.78 11.77 -19.02
N ALA A 183 -2.86 10.68 -18.24
CA ALA A 183 -3.53 10.70 -16.95
C ALA A 183 -2.78 11.67 -16.02
N PRO A 184 -3.36 12.83 -15.64
CA PRO A 184 -2.74 13.68 -14.66
C PRO A 184 -2.81 12.93 -13.32
N GLY A 185 -1.68 12.48 -12.79
CA GLY A 185 -1.58 11.98 -11.41
C GLY A 185 -1.39 10.47 -11.21
N ALA A 186 -1.23 9.66 -12.27
CA ALA A 186 -0.78 8.27 -12.11
C ALA A 186 0.75 8.24 -11.99
N MET A 187 1.28 8.77 -10.88
CA MET A 187 2.71 8.72 -10.58
C MET A 187 2.98 7.56 -9.62
N TRP A 188 3.57 6.49 -10.13
CA TRP A 188 4.27 5.55 -9.26
C TRP A 188 5.53 6.26 -8.74
N GLY A 189 5.90 6.05 -7.47
CA GLY A 189 7.18 6.58 -7.01
C GLY A 189 7.73 5.92 -5.76
N VAL A 190 9.00 6.20 -5.52
CA VAL A 190 9.79 5.69 -4.40
C VAL A 190 10.70 6.80 -3.87
N GLU A 191 10.98 6.75 -2.57
CA GLU A 191 11.82 7.73 -1.91
C GLU A 191 12.84 7.07 -1.01
N LEU A 192 14.02 7.68 -0.93
CA LEU A 192 15.15 7.21 -0.15
C LEU A 192 15.92 8.40 0.43
N GLY A 193 16.21 8.34 1.73
CA GLY A 193 17.03 9.31 2.46
C GLY A 193 17.99 8.61 3.41
N GLY A 194 18.73 9.37 4.20
CA GLY A 194 19.64 8.85 5.22
C GLY A 194 20.80 7.98 4.69
N ASP A 195 21.28 7.07 5.53
CA ASP A 195 22.44 6.22 5.19
C ASP A 195 22.24 5.30 3.98
N PRO A 196 21.06 4.70 3.74
CA PRO A 196 20.82 3.91 2.53
C PRO A 196 20.99 4.73 1.24
N LEU A 197 20.59 6.01 1.26
CA LEU A 197 20.80 6.90 0.12
C LEU A 197 22.29 7.14 -0.14
N ARG A 198 23.06 7.37 0.92
CA ARG A 198 24.52 7.57 0.83
C ARG A 198 25.20 6.35 0.23
N ALA A 199 24.76 5.15 0.62
CA ALA A 199 25.29 3.89 0.12
C ALA A 199 24.98 3.61 -1.36
N VAL A 200 23.93 4.22 -1.93
CA VAL A 200 23.59 4.08 -3.36
C VAL A 200 23.86 5.37 -4.17
N ALA A 201 24.62 6.31 -3.61
CA ALA A 201 24.88 7.60 -4.23
C ALA A 201 25.55 7.46 -5.61
N ASP A 202 26.47 6.50 -5.78
CA ASP A 202 27.15 6.29 -7.06
C ASP A 202 26.17 5.89 -8.17
N HIS A 203 25.16 5.07 -7.86
CA HIS A 203 24.11 4.72 -8.83
C HIS A 203 23.26 5.93 -9.24
N LEU A 204 22.98 6.85 -8.32
CA LEU A 204 22.29 8.10 -8.64
C LEU A 204 23.15 8.98 -9.55
N LEU A 205 24.44 9.12 -9.24
CA LEU A 205 25.36 9.92 -10.04
C LEU A 205 25.58 9.33 -11.43
N GLU A 206 25.65 8.01 -11.56
CA GLU A 206 25.70 7.30 -12.84
C GLU A 206 24.43 7.54 -13.66
N ALA A 207 23.26 7.37 -13.06
CA ALA A 207 21.96 7.63 -13.70
C ALA A 207 21.85 9.06 -14.24
N LEU A 208 22.31 10.03 -13.44
CA LEU A 208 22.37 11.44 -13.84
C LEU A 208 23.31 11.67 -15.02
N ARG A 209 24.52 11.11 -14.98
CA ARG A 209 25.50 11.25 -16.07
C ARG A 209 24.99 10.64 -17.38
N ALA A 210 24.34 9.47 -17.31
CA ALA A 210 23.73 8.82 -18.48
C ALA A 210 22.67 9.71 -19.15
N ASN A 211 21.99 10.56 -18.37
CA ASN A 211 20.94 11.46 -18.85
C ASN A 211 21.42 12.90 -19.12
N GLY A 212 22.74 13.13 -19.10
CA GLY A 212 23.37 14.42 -19.45
C GLY A 212 23.51 15.41 -18.31
N TYR A 213 23.27 15.00 -17.06
CA TYR A 213 23.42 15.84 -15.88
C TYR A 213 24.82 15.71 -15.26
N ARG A 214 25.25 16.74 -14.51
CA ARG A 214 26.53 16.74 -13.80
C ARG A 214 26.34 16.18 -12.40
N ALA A 215 27.38 15.50 -11.88
CA ALA A 215 27.37 14.96 -10.52
C ALA A 215 27.15 16.01 -9.42
N THR A 216 27.54 17.27 -9.68
CA THR A 216 27.31 18.39 -8.73
C THR A 216 25.88 18.92 -8.72
N ASP A 217 25.02 18.47 -9.65
CA ASP A 217 23.67 18.99 -9.77
C ASP A 217 22.76 18.45 -8.66
N LEU A 218 22.98 17.22 -8.18
CA LEU A 218 22.14 16.58 -7.16
C LEU A 218 22.12 17.37 -5.84
N ALA A 219 23.30 17.70 -5.28
CA ALA A 219 23.40 18.49 -4.05
C ALA A 219 22.93 19.94 -4.24
N ARG A 220 23.10 20.50 -5.45
CA ARG A 220 22.64 21.87 -5.78
C ARG A 220 21.14 21.97 -6.02
N ALA A 221 20.49 20.86 -6.35
CA ALA A 221 19.06 20.78 -6.58
C ALA A 221 18.27 20.62 -5.27
N ALA A 222 18.92 20.30 -4.14
CA ALA A 222 18.26 20.26 -2.84
C ALA A 222 17.62 21.64 -2.53
N GLY A 223 16.30 21.67 -2.41
CA GLY A 223 15.53 22.90 -2.20
C GLY A 223 15.19 23.68 -3.48
N ARG A 224 15.38 23.09 -4.66
CA ARG A 224 14.91 23.62 -5.94
C ARG A 224 13.76 22.77 -6.49
N ASP A 225 12.83 23.41 -7.18
CA ASP A 225 11.70 22.73 -7.80
C ASP A 225 12.04 22.06 -9.15
N LYS A 226 13.31 22.10 -9.58
CA LYS A 226 13.73 21.58 -10.89
C LYS A 226 14.09 20.09 -10.80
N PRO A 227 13.36 19.19 -11.47
CA PRO A 227 13.68 17.76 -11.47
C PRO A 227 14.79 17.37 -12.45
N PHE A 228 15.22 16.12 -12.34
CA PHE A 228 16.02 15.39 -13.32
C PHE A 228 15.13 14.40 -14.07
N TYR A 229 15.11 14.51 -15.40
CA TYR A 229 14.37 13.61 -16.28
C TYR A 229 15.27 12.47 -16.73
N LEU A 230 14.85 11.24 -16.48
CA LEU A 230 15.59 10.03 -16.78
C LEU A 230 14.87 9.21 -17.85
N ASP A 231 15.65 8.66 -18.78
CA ASP A 231 15.17 7.66 -19.72
C ASP A 231 14.64 6.40 -19.00
N GLU A 232 13.89 5.58 -19.74
CA GLU A 232 13.22 4.41 -19.18
C GLU A 232 14.19 3.38 -18.59
N PRO A 233 15.25 2.93 -19.29
CA PRO A 233 16.15 1.92 -18.74
C PRO A 233 16.87 2.38 -17.48
N THR A 234 17.33 3.64 -17.45
CA THR A 234 18.01 4.21 -16.29
C THR A 234 17.04 4.32 -15.11
N GLY A 235 15.84 4.85 -15.37
CA GLY A 235 14.81 5.03 -14.35
C GLY A 235 14.35 3.71 -13.73
N VAL A 236 14.18 2.65 -14.53
CA VAL A 236 13.81 1.31 -14.08
C VAL A 236 14.85 0.72 -13.13
N ARG A 237 16.14 0.78 -13.49
CA ARG A 237 17.22 0.25 -12.65
C ARG A 237 17.35 1.04 -11.35
N LEU A 238 17.29 2.37 -11.44
CA LEU A 238 17.34 3.22 -10.26
C LEU A 238 16.15 2.93 -9.33
N ALA A 239 14.94 2.82 -9.88
CA ALA A 239 13.75 2.47 -9.12
C ALA A 239 13.88 1.14 -8.40
N LEU A 240 14.39 0.10 -9.07
CA LEU A 240 14.64 -1.20 -8.46
C LEU A 240 15.60 -1.12 -7.28
N ILE A 241 16.72 -0.41 -7.44
CA ILE A 241 17.70 -0.21 -6.37
C ILE A 241 17.00 0.47 -5.18
N LEU A 242 16.35 1.61 -5.41
CA LEU A 242 15.68 2.37 -4.34
C LEU A 242 14.64 1.52 -3.59
N LEU A 243 13.81 0.74 -4.30
CA LEU A 243 12.82 -0.15 -3.69
C LEU A 243 13.46 -1.27 -2.86
N ALA A 244 14.51 -1.88 -3.40
CA ALA A 244 15.17 -3.02 -2.77
C ALA A 244 15.92 -2.59 -1.51
N VAL A 245 16.58 -1.44 -1.51
CA VAL A 245 17.45 -1.00 -0.41
C VAL A 245 16.72 -0.22 0.67
N LYS A 246 15.54 0.36 0.38
CA LYS A 246 14.78 1.20 1.33
C LYS A 246 14.61 0.62 2.75
N PRO A 247 14.33 -0.69 2.95
CA PRO A 247 14.17 -1.24 4.30
C PRO A 247 15.49 -1.75 4.92
N LEU A 248 16.65 -1.50 4.31
CA LEU A 248 17.94 -2.04 4.74
C LEU A 248 18.78 -0.98 5.44
N SER A 249 19.63 -1.44 6.36
CA SER A 249 20.65 -0.63 7.06
C SER A 249 22.08 -1.18 6.89
N ARG A 250 22.23 -2.41 6.40
CA ARG A 250 23.53 -3.07 6.19
C ARG A 250 24.16 -2.64 4.87
N TYR A 251 25.29 -1.93 4.95
CA TYR A 251 25.96 -1.33 3.80
C TYR A 251 26.41 -2.36 2.75
N ASP A 252 27.03 -3.45 3.18
CA ASP A 252 27.51 -4.53 2.31
C ASP A 252 26.38 -5.14 1.46
N ARG A 253 25.19 -5.28 2.04
CA ARG A 253 24.00 -5.77 1.32
C ARG A 253 23.46 -4.74 0.35
N ILE A 254 23.46 -3.47 0.74
CA ILE A 254 23.00 -2.36 -0.12
C ILE A 254 23.89 -2.28 -1.36
N GLU A 255 25.21 -2.34 -1.18
CA GLU A 255 26.19 -2.37 -2.26
C GLU A 255 25.99 -3.58 -3.18
N ALA A 256 25.86 -4.79 -2.61
CA ALA A 256 25.62 -6.01 -3.39
C ALA A 256 24.33 -5.95 -4.22
N ILE A 257 23.25 -5.38 -3.67
CA ILE A 257 22.00 -5.16 -4.41
C ILE A 257 22.20 -4.15 -5.55
N GLY A 258 22.89 -3.05 -5.26
CA GLY A 258 23.19 -2.01 -6.25
C GLY A 258 23.96 -2.56 -7.45
N GLU A 259 25.05 -3.28 -7.19
CA GLU A 259 25.85 -3.97 -8.21
C GLU A 259 25.03 -5.04 -8.95
N GLY A 260 24.25 -5.82 -8.21
CA GLY A 260 23.40 -6.87 -8.77
C GLY A 260 22.37 -6.32 -9.77
N VAL A 261 21.67 -5.24 -9.43
CA VAL A 261 20.73 -4.58 -10.35
C VAL A 261 21.45 -3.95 -11.54
N ARG A 262 22.67 -3.41 -11.36
CA ARG A 262 23.48 -2.89 -12.47
C ARG A 262 23.85 -3.98 -13.46
N ALA A 263 24.18 -5.17 -12.97
CA ALA A 263 24.59 -6.32 -13.79
C ALA A 263 23.43 -6.98 -14.56
N MET A 264 22.17 -6.72 -14.20
CA MET A 264 21.00 -7.30 -14.88
C MET A 264 20.95 -6.94 -16.36
N GLY A 265 20.46 -7.84 -17.20
CA GLY A 265 20.01 -7.48 -18.54
C GLY A 265 18.77 -6.58 -18.48
N ASP A 266 18.49 -5.84 -19.56
CA ASP A 266 17.33 -4.94 -19.58
C ASP A 266 16.01 -5.69 -19.32
N GLU A 267 15.79 -6.82 -20.00
CA GLU A 267 14.59 -7.65 -19.82
C GLU A 267 14.40 -8.10 -18.36
N GLU A 268 15.49 -8.48 -17.70
CA GLU A 268 15.47 -8.89 -16.30
C GLU A 268 15.13 -7.72 -15.38
N ALA A 269 15.72 -6.54 -15.61
CA ALA A 269 15.42 -5.33 -14.87
C ALA A 269 13.94 -4.94 -15.06
N TYR A 270 13.40 -4.98 -16.27
CA TYR A 270 11.98 -4.71 -16.54
C TYR A 270 11.06 -5.73 -15.84
N TYR A 271 11.39 -7.02 -15.90
CA TYR A 271 10.63 -8.07 -15.22
C TYR A 271 10.57 -7.82 -13.71
N TRP A 272 11.73 -7.62 -13.07
CA TRP A 272 11.79 -7.35 -11.64
C TRP A 272 11.09 -6.06 -11.27
N PHE A 273 11.24 -5.02 -12.08
CA PHE A 273 10.59 -3.73 -11.83
C PHE A 273 9.08 -3.87 -11.87
N SER A 274 8.52 -4.54 -12.88
CA SER A 274 7.09 -4.84 -12.94
C SER A 274 6.60 -5.60 -11.71
N LYS A 275 7.37 -6.59 -11.23
CA LYS A 275 7.01 -7.37 -10.03
C LYS A 275 7.15 -6.58 -8.73
N CYS A 276 8.08 -5.63 -8.65
CA CYS A 276 8.40 -4.89 -7.42
C CYS A 276 7.63 -3.56 -7.28
N SER A 277 7.12 -3.01 -8.37
CA SER A 277 6.45 -1.70 -8.43
C SER A 277 4.93 -1.79 -8.28
N ASP A 278 4.29 -2.88 -8.75
CA ASP A 278 2.83 -2.99 -8.82
C ASP A 278 2.28 -4.30 -8.23
N GLY A 279 1.05 -4.22 -7.71
CA GLY A 279 0.25 -5.35 -7.25
C GLY A 279 0.48 -5.84 -5.81
N PRO A 280 -0.37 -6.78 -5.34
CA PRO A 280 -0.41 -7.25 -3.94
C PRO A 280 0.83 -8.07 -3.52
N HIS A 281 1.75 -8.33 -4.44
CA HIS A 281 2.96 -9.12 -4.22
C HIS A 281 4.25 -8.31 -4.31
N ALA A 282 4.17 -7.00 -4.56
CA ALA A 282 5.32 -6.10 -4.73
C ALA A 282 6.36 -6.23 -3.60
N GLN A 283 5.93 -6.18 -2.34
CA GLN A 283 6.85 -6.30 -1.19
C GLN A 283 7.51 -7.68 -1.10
N ARG A 284 6.80 -8.75 -1.51
CA ARG A 284 7.38 -10.10 -1.55
C ARG A 284 8.40 -10.22 -2.67
N ALA A 285 8.12 -9.62 -3.83
CA ALA A 285 9.06 -9.56 -4.94
C ALA A 285 10.33 -8.76 -4.56
N GLN A 286 10.19 -7.61 -3.88
CA GLN A 286 11.34 -6.86 -3.36
C GLN A 286 12.19 -7.69 -2.40
N ARG A 287 11.54 -8.47 -1.51
CA ARG A 287 12.28 -9.40 -0.64
C ARG A 287 12.98 -10.49 -1.44
N ALA A 288 12.31 -11.09 -2.42
CA ALA A 288 12.90 -12.12 -3.28
C ALA A 288 14.11 -11.59 -4.06
N LEU A 289 14.01 -10.37 -4.60
CA LEU A 289 15.11 -9.67 -5.27
C LEU A 289 16.31 -9.47 -4.33
N ARG A 290 16.07 -9.01 -3.09
CA ARG A 290 17.14 -8.88 -2.10
C ARG A 290 17.84 -10.20 -1.79
N VAL A 291 17.07 -11.28 -1.64
CA VAL A 291 17.62 -12.61 -1.37
C VAL A 291 18.46 -13.10 -2.56
N LEU A 292 17.98 -12.87 -3.78
CA LEU A 292 18.69 -13.24 -5.00
C LEU A 292 20.03 -12.52 -5.12
N LEU A 293 20.07 -11.22 -4.84
CA LEU A 293 21.25 -10.38 -5.11
C LEU A 293 22.25 -10.31 -3.96
N ALA A 294 21.82 -10.45 -2.71
CA ALA A 294 22.68 -10.23 -1.54
C ALA A 294 22.59 -11.30 -0.46
N GLY A 295 21.89 -12.43 -0.70
CA GLY A 295 21.62 -13.45 0.33
C GLY A 295 20.72 -12.92 1.46
N GLU A 296 20.39 -13.76 2.46
CA GLU A 296 19.70 -13.32 3.70
C GLU A 296 20.66 -12.73 4.74
#